data_AF-A0A316UGS0-F1
#
_entry.id   AF-A0A316UGS0-F1
#
_cell.length_a   1.000
_cell.length_b   1.000
_cell.length_c   1.000
_cell.angle_alpha   90.00
_cell.angle_beta   90.00
_cell.angle_gamma   90.00
#
_symmetry.space_group_name_H-M   'P 1'
#
loop_
_entity.id
_entity.type
_entity.pdbx_description
1 polymer ?
#
loop_
_entity_poly.entity_id
_entity_poly.type
_entity_poly.pdbx_seq_one_letter_code
_entity_poly.pdbx_strand_id
1 'polypeptide(L)'
;MLHIFLAFLALAVLARTAHAEHTKCSWSGPGKNPESGGYLSYCDGYIWDGVSTYEQAHYVCDINEDKSAQVATYGVLRSGCLSFATPCGDGGFTYICESAHWGFCLDERDKDTGEYPAGCYYMASGDDCELRDLIDEGDKPESVSVWREPTPEEAKKAGRAPGVK
;
A
#
# COMPACT_ATOMS: atom_id res chain seq x y z
N MET A 1 19.65 14.27 -47.67
CA MET A 1 19.78 12.94 -47.02
C MET A 1 20.22 13.01 -45.55
N LEU A 2 21.18 13.86 -45.17
CA LEU A 2 21.64 14.01 -43.76
C LEU A 2 20.53 14.38 -42.75
N HIS A 3 19.53 15.17 -43.16
CA HIS A 3 18.45 15.62 -42.27
C HIS A 3 17.44 14.53 -41.89
N ILE A 4 17.26 13.50 -42.73
CA ILE A 4 16.38 12.36 -42.43
C ILE A 4 17.02 11.47 -41.35
N PHE A 5 18.35 11.31 -41.39
CA PHE A 5 19.09 10.50 -40.42
C PHE A 5 19.08 11.12 -39.00
N LEU A 6 19.19 12.44 -38.91
CA LEU A 6 19.08 13.19 -37.65
C LEU A 6 17.68 13.11 -37.04
N ALA A 7 16.62 13.13 -37.86
CA ALA A 7 15.25 12.97 -37.39
C ALA A 7 14.97 11.56 -36.82
N PHE A 8 15.53 10.52 -37.46
CA PHE A 8 15.42 9.15 -36.95
C PHE A 8 16.22 8.91 -35.66
N LEU A 9 17.39 9.53 -35.51
CA LEU A 9 18.19 9.45 -34.28
C LEU A 9 17.47 10.15 -33.11
N ALA A 10 16.80 11.29 -33.37
CA ALA A 10 15.99 11.98 -32.36
C ALA A 10 14.77 11.15 -31.90
N LEU A 11 14.11 10.43 -32.83
CA LEU A 11 13.01 9.53 -32.47
C LEU A 11 13.46 8.33 -31.63
N ALA A 12 14.66 7.79 -31.88
CA ALA A 12 15.21 6.66 -31.13
C ALA A 12 15.57 7.02 -29.68
N VAL A 13 15.94 8.28 -29.40
CA VAL A 13 16.22 8.76 -28.03
C VAL A 13 14.93 8.97 -27.23
N LEU A 14 13.83 9.32 -27.90
CA LEU A 14 12.50 9.47 -27.27
C LEU A 14 11.82 8.13 -26.96
N ALA A 15 12.32 7.02 -27.52
CA ALA A 15 11.83 5.67 -27.26
C ALA A 15 12.46 5.02 -26.01
N ARG A 16 13.03 5.81 -25.09
CA ARG A 16 13.22 5.34 -23.71
C ARG A 16 11.85 5.13 -23.11
N THR A 17 11.34 3.92 -23.31
CA THR A 17 10.13 3.39 -22.71
C THR A 17 10.18 3.72 -21.23
N ALA A 18 9.34 4.67 -20.81
CA ALA A 18 8.93 4.74 -19.41
C ALA A 18 8.22 3.41 -19.15
N HIS A 19 9.00 2.43 -18.71
CA HIS A 19 8.47 1.16 -18.27
C HIS A 19 7.87 1.47 -16.89
N ALA A 20 6.65 2.00 -16.91
CA ALA A 20 5.83 1.99 -15.72
C ALA A 20 5.56 0.51 -15.45
N GLU A 21 6.36 -0.09 -14.56
CA GLU A 21 6.02 -1.36 -13.95
C GLU A 21 4.76 -1.10 -13.12
N HIS A 22 3.61 -1.16 -13.79
CA HIS A 22 2.33 -1.31 -13.11
C HIS A 22 2.34 -2.72 -12.54
N THR A 23 2.99 -2.90 -11.40
CA THR A 23 3.09 -4.19 -10.74
C THR A 23 1.68 -4.67 -10.47
N LYS A 24 1.34 -5.82 -11.05
CA LYS A 24 0.05 -6.45 -10.78
C LYS A 24 0.02 -6.79 -9.30
N CYS A 25 -0.90 -6.18 -8.58
CA CYS A 25 -1.14 -6.47 -7.17
C CYS A 25 -1.21 -7.98 -6.92
N SER A 26 -0.33 -8.44 -6.04
CA SER A 26 -0.23 -9.84 -5.68
C SER A 26 -1.49 -10.34 -4.96
N TRP A 27 -2.14 -9.49 -4.15
CA TRP A 27 -3.36 -9.77 -3.40
C TRP A 27 -3.36 -11.15 -2.73
N SER A 28 -2.50 -11.31 -1.72
CA SER A 28 -2.39 -12.58 -0.99
C SER A 28 -2.08 -12.37 0.49
N GLY A 29 -2.87 -12.94 1.39
CA GLY A 29 -2.63 -12.86 2.82
C GLY A 29 -3.62 -13.65 3.68
N PRO A 30 -3.53 -13.52 5.02
CA PRO A 30 -4.18 -14.41 5.99
C PRO A 30 -5.69 -14.18 6.22
N GLY A 31 -6.35 -13.33 5.43
CA GLY A 31 -7.78 -13.03 5.60
C GLY A 31 -8.02 -11.78 6.45
N LYS A 32 -9.05 -11.76 7.29
CA LYS A 32 -9.49 -10.52 7.98
C LYS A 32 -8.81 -10.24 9.33
N ASN A 33 -7.99 -11.16 9.81
CA ASN A 33 -7.29 -11.03 11.10
C ASN A 33 -5.77 -11.19 10.87
N PRO A 34 -5.05 -10.09 10.59
CA PRO A 34 -3.61 -10.13 10.31
C PRO A 34 -2.79 -10.74 11.44
N GLU A 35 -3.15 -10.45 12.69
CA GLU A 35 -2.46 -10.94 13.88
C GLU A 35 -2.50 -12.46 13.96
N SER A 36 -3.65 -13.07 13.65
CA SER A 36 -3.79 -14.53 13.57
C SER A 36 -2.92 -15.15 12.46
N GLY A 37 -2.65 -14.39 11.40
CA GLY A 37 -1.71 -14.73 10.33
C GLY A 37 -0.24 -14.43 10.67
N GLY A 38 0.05 -13.97 11.90
CA GLY A 38 1.40 -13.69 12.37
C GLY A 38 1.98 -12.34 11.92
N TYR A 39 1.17 -11.47 11.31
CA TYR A 39 1.57 -10.11 10.96
C TYR A 39 1.73 -9.25 12.22
N LEU A 40 2.56 -8.23 12.12
CA LEU A 40 2.82 -7.24 13.16
C LEU A 40 2.12 -5.93 12.77
N SER A 41 1.45 -5.30 13.74
CA SER A 41 0.91 -3.95 13.54
C SER A 41 2.08 -2.99 13.29
N TYR A 42 1.91 -2.12 12.28
CA TYR A 42 2.91 -1.14 11.90
C TYR A 42 2.46 0.28 12.29
N CYS A 43 1.27 0.69 11.85
CA CYS A 43 0.68 1.98 12.20
C CYS A 43 -0.83 1.98 11.95
N ASP A 44 -1.54 2.91 12.56
CA ASP A 44 -2.94 3.20 12.27
C ASP A 44 -3.03 4.51 11.49
N GLY A 45 -3.55 4.44 10.28
CA GLY A 45 -3.71 5.57 9.37
C GLY A 45 -5.04 6.27 9.58
N TYR A 46 -5.00 7.59 9.79
CA TYR A 46 -6.17 8.45 9.94
C TYR A 46 -6.35 9.36 8.72
N ILE A 47 -7.57 9.85 8.49
CA ILE A 47 -7.84 10.83 7.45
C ILE A 47 -7.15 12.16 7.79
N TRP A 48 -6.33 12.65 6.87
CA TRP A 48 -5.67 13.94 7.04
C TRP A 48 -6.58 15.09 6.57
N ASP A 49 -7.18 15.78 7.53
CA ASP A 49 -8.14 16.88 7.30
C ASP A 49 -7.55 18.07 6.54
N GLY A 50 -6.22 18.25 6.53
CA GLY A 50 -5.57 19.39 5.89
C GLY A 50 -5.66 19.38 4.36
N VAL A 51 -5.89 18.21 3.77
CA VAL A 51 -5.91 18.00 2.30
C VAL A 51 -7.13 17.21 1.84
N SER A 52 -7.81 16.51 2.74
CA SER A 52 -8.98 15.68 2.41
C SER A 52 -10.23 16.52 2.17
N THR A 53 -11.11 16.03 1.33
CA THR A 53 -12.42 16.62 1.03
C THR A 53 -13.53 15.61 1.33
N TYR A 54 -14.78 15.96 0.99
CA TYR A 54 -15.86 15.00 1.04
C TYR A 54 -15.61 13.83 0.06
N GLU A 55 -15.17 14.13 -1.15
CA GLU A 55 -14.96 13.16 -2.24
C GLU A 55 -13.58 12.47 -2.21
N GLN A 56 -12.63 13.01 -1.43
CA GLN A 56 -11.25 12.55 -1.40
C GLN A 56 -10.74 12.39 0.02
N ALA A 57 -10.00 11.32 0.29
CA ALA A 57 -9.33 11.14 1.58
C ALA A 57 -7.87 10.77 1.39
N HIS A 58 -7.01 11.34 2.24
CA HIS A 58 -5.60 10.99 2.34
C HIS A 58 -5.39 10.33 3.70
N TYR A 59 -5.01 9.05 3.73
CA TYR A 59 -4.77 8.31 4.96
C TYR A 59 -3.29 8.41 5.31
N VAL A 60 -3.00 8.95 6.49
CA VAL A 60 -1.65 9.23 6.96
C VAL A 60 -1.39 8.47 8.25
N CYS A 61 -0.24 7.81 8.31
CA CYS A 61 0.28 7.17 9.50
C CYS A 61 1.37 8.01 10.14
N ASP A 62 1.36 8.11 11.47
CA ASP A 62 2.52 8.56 12.24
C ASP A 62 3.46 7.36 12.44
N ILE A 63 4.59 7.34 11.74
CA ILE A 63 5.59 6.26 11.82
C ILE A 63 6.47 6.43 13.07
N ASN A 64 6.78 7.68 13.40
CA ASN A 64 7.44 8.08 14.64
C ASN A 64 7.06 9.54 14.97
N GLU A 65 7.55 10.06 16.11
CA GLU A 65 7.20 11.40 16.62
C GLU A 65 7.39 12.54 15.59
N ASP A 66 8.34 12.40 14.66
CA ASP A 66 8.70 13.44 13.70
C ASP A 66 8.38 13.06 12.24
N LYS A 67 7.83 11.86 11.99
CA LYS A 67 7.62 11.35 10.64
C LYS A 67 6.23 10.78 10.48
N SER A 68 5.47 11.45 9.63
CA SER A 68 4.23 10.93 9.07
C SER A 68 4.43 10.50 7.61
N ALA A 69 3.63 9.55 7.16
CA ALA A 69 3.63 9.11 5.77
C ALA A 69 2.22 8.78 5.29
N GLN A 70 1.91 9.13 4.05
CA GLN A 70 0.67 8.74 3.40
C GLN A 70 0.73 7.26 3.03
N VAL A 71 -0.24 6.48 3.51
CA VAL A 71 -0.29 5.02 3.32
C VAL A 71 -1.41 4.60 2.37
N ALA A 72 -2.43 5.42 2.21
CA ALA A 72 -3.50 5.19 1.25
C ALA A 72 -4.15 6.52 0.81
N THR A 73 -4.91 6.45 -0.29
CA THR A 73 -5.76 7.54 -0.78
C THR A 73 -7.07 7.00 -1.30
N TYR A 74 -8.15 7.75 -1.10
CA TYR A 74 -9.47 7.50 -1.67
C TYR A 74 -9.85 8.65 -2.60
N GLY A 75 -10.39 8.35 -3.79
CA GLY A 75 -10.94 9.36 -4.70
C GLY A 75 -9.91 10.22 -5.44
N VAL A 76 -8.61 10.03 -5.18
CA VAL A 76 -7.52 10.86 -5.74
C VAL A 76 -7.21 10.48 -7.18
N LEU A 77 -7.04 9.18 -7.48
CA LEU A 77 -6.78 8.71 -8.84
C LEU A 77 -8.01 8.82 -9.73
N ARG A 78 -9.17 8.48 -9.17
CA ARG A 78 -10.51 8.60 -9.74
C ARG A 78 -11.54 8.46 -8.62
N SER A 79 -12.74 8.98 -8.83
CA SER A 79 -13.85 8.85 -7.87
C SER A 79 -14.08 7.37 -7.49
N GLY A 80 -14.26 7.12 -6.19
CA GLY A 80 -14.47 5.79 -5.62
C GLY A 80 -13.25 4.88 -5.53
N CYS A 81 -12.10 5.28 -6.08
CA CYS A 81 -10.91 4.44 -6.08
C CYS A 81 -10.12 4.57 -4.77
N LEU A 82 -9.93 3.44 -4.08
CA LEU A 82 -8.98 3.32 -2.97
C LEU A 82 -7.64 2.80 -3.50
N SER A 83 -6.57 3.54 -3.25
CA SER A 83 -5.20 3.20 -3.62
C SER A 83 -4.31 3.13 -2.38
N PHE A 84 -3.48 2.11 -2.29
CA PHE A 84 -2.50 1.92 -1.22
C PHE A 84 -1.11 2.31 -1.72
N ALA A 85 -0.40 3.12 -0.94
CA ALA A 85 0.95 3.52 -1.26
C ALA A 85 1.89 2.31 -1.21
N THR A 86 2.87 2.28 -2.12
CA THR A 86 3.93 1.26 -2.08
C THR A 86 4.73 1.34 -0.78
N PRO A 87 4.95 0.22 -0.07
CA PRO A 87 5.84 0.20 1.09
C PRO A 87 7.29 0.56 0.74
N CYS A 88 7.83 -0.06 -0.33
CA CYS A 88 9.26 -0.08 -0.64
C CYS A 88 9.61 0.26 -2.10
N GLY A 89 8.68 0.83 -2.87
CA GLY A 89 8.98 1.43 -4.17
C GLY A 89 9.70 2.78 -4.04
N ASP A 90 9.94 3.43 -5.19
CA ASP A 90 10.50 4.79 -5.22
C ASP A 90 9.57 5.77 -4.49
N GLY A 91 10.04 6.33 -3.37
CA GLY A 91 9.22 7.18 -2.50
C GLY A 91 8.27 6.41 -1.58
N GLY A 92 8.48 5.12 -1.38
CA GLY A 92 7.70 4.28 -0.48
C GLY A 92 7.67 4.78 0.97
N PHE A 93 6.63 4.42 1.71
CA PHE A 93 6.38 5.00 3.02
C PHE A 93 7.28 4.43 4.14
N THR A 94 7.98 3.31 3.91
CA THR A 94 8.81 2.66 4.93
C THR A 94 10.23 2.33 4.45
N TYR A 95 11.11 2.03 5.39
CA TYR A 95 12.46 1.50 5.14
C TYR A 95 12.57 0.01 5.51
N ILE A 96 11.51 -0.61 6.04
CA ILE A 96 11.51 -2.02 6.49
C ILE A 96 11.21 -2.94 5.31
N CYS A 97 12.09 -2.94 4.32
CA CYS A 97 11.86 -3.61 3.04
C CYS A 97 12.19 -5.10 3.04
N GLU A 98 12.69 -5.61 4.16
CA GLU A 98 12.84 -7.05 4.41
C GLU A 98 11.51 -7.73 4.75
N SER A 99 10.45 -6.96 5.05
CA SER A 99 9.09 -7.50 5.20
C SER A 99 8.51 -7.76 3.81
N ALA A 100 8.28 -9.02 3.46
CA ALA A 100 7.91 -9.39 2.09
C ALA A 100 6.48 -8.95 1.72
N HIS A 101 5.53 -9.08 2.65
CA HIS A 101 4.14 -8.64 2.45
C HIS A 101 3.68 -7.64 3.51
N TRP A 102 2.76 -6.79 3.07
CA TRP A 102 2.13 -5.72 3.84
C TRP A 102 0.63 -5.85 3.76
N GLY A 103 -0.06 -5.60 4.87
CA GLY A 103 -1.52 -5.64 4.98
C GLY A 103 -2.09 -4.25 5.22
N PHE A 104 -3.21 -3.95 4.57
CA PHE A 104 -3.98 -2.73 4.71
C PHE A 104 -5.39 -3.12 5.09
N CYS A 105 -5.76 -2.88 6.34
CA CYS A 105 -7.06 -3.22 6.87
C CYS A 105 -7.91 -1.98 7.02
N LEU A 106 -9.15 -2.06 6.52
CA LEU A 106 -10.05 -0.93 6.46
C LEU A 106 -10.92 -0.88 7.71
N ASP A 107 -11.12 0.34 8.22
CA ASP A 107 -11.91 0.66 9.41
C ASP A 107 -11.37 0.07 10.72
N GLU A 108 -12.12 0.27 11.80
CA GLU A 108 -11.73 -0.21 13.12
C GLU A 108 -11.78 -1.74 13.22
N ARG A 109 -10.79 -2.29 13.92
CA ARG A 109 -10.74 -3.69 14.31
C ARG A 109 -11.86 -4.01 15.30
N ASP A 110 -12.66 -5.03 15.00
CA ASP A 110 -13.64 -5.56 15.94
C ASP A 110 -12.93 -6.16 17.17
N LYS A 111 -13.30 -5.69 18.37
CA LYS A 111 -12.59 -6.02 19.62
C LYS A 111 -12.85 -7.44 20.10
N ASP A 112 -13.96 -8.06 19.69
CA ASP A 112 -14.36 -9.38 20.16
C ASP A 112 -13.77 -10.48 19.27
N THR A 113 -13.74 -10.26 17.96
CA THR A 113 -13.26 -11.20 16.94
C THR A 113 -11.81 -10.94 16.52
N GLY A 114 -11.32 -9.71 16.69
CA GLY A 114 -10.04 -9.27 16.17
C GLY A 114 -10.00 -9.14 14.65
N GLU A 115 -11.14 -9.20 13.98
CA GLU A 115 -11.27 -9.06 12.52
C GLU A 115 -11.54 -7.62 12.11
N TYR A 116 -11.17 -7.28 10.87
CA TYR A 116 -11.56 -6.03 10.23
C TYR A 116 -12.79 -6.27 9.34
N PRO A 117 -13.97 -5.71 9.68
CA PRO A 117 -15.22 -6.04 9.01
C PRO A 117 -15.20 -5.67 7.52
N ALA A 118 -14.67 -4.49 7.19
CA ALA A 118 -14.46 -4.00 5.82
C ALA A 118 -13.33 -4.73 5.06
N GLY A 119 -12.57 -5.57 5.76
CA GLY A 119 -11.58 -6.48 5.19
C GLY A 119 -10.15 -5.97 5.27
N CYS A 120 -9.23 -6.87 4.92
CA CYS A 120 -7.80 -6.59 4.82
C CYS A 120 -7.29 -7.00 3.44
N TYR A 121 -6.39 -6.18 2.91
CA TYR A 121 -5.80 -6.35 1.60
C TYR A 121 -4.29 -6.45 1.73
N TYR A 122 -3.70 -7.42 1.06
CA TYR A 122 -2.29 -7.76 1.27
C TYR A 122 -1.52 -7.72 -0.04
N MET A 123 -0.40 -7.02 -0.03
CA MET A 123 0.41 -6.78 -1.21
C MET A 123 1.89 -6.97 -0.90
N ALA A 124 2.70 -7.27 -1.92
CA ALA A 124 4.13 -7.36 -1.75
C ALA A 124 4.72 -5.97 -1.46
N SER A 125 5.90 -5.92 -0.84
CA SER A 125 6.53 -4.65 -0.45
C SER A 125 6.82 -3.70 -1.62
N GLY A 126 7.01 -4.23 -2.83
CA GLY A 126 7.22 -3.44 -4.05
C GLY A 126 5.96 -3.26 -4.91
N ASP A 127 4.80 -3.76 -4.48
CA ASP A 127 3.56 -3.51 -5.20
C ASP A 127 3.13 -2.04 -5.02
N ASP A 128 2.39 -1.52 -5.99
CA ASP A 128 1.65 -0.25 -5.91
C ASP A 128 0.21 -0.56 -6.37
N CYS A 129 -0.75 -0.42 -5.46
CA CYS A 129 -2.03 -1.11 -5.60
C CYS A 129 -3.24 -0.23 -5.49
N GLU A 130 -4.19 -0.48 -6.39
CA GLU A 130 -5.55 0.05 -6.32
C GLU A 130 -6.56 -1.08 -6.14
N LEU A 131 -7.59 -0.84 -5.32
CA LEU A 131 -8.75 -1.71 -5.30
C LEU A 131 -9.48 -1.64 -6.64
N ARG A 132 -9.85 -2.83 -7.14
CA ARG A 132 -10.57 -2.95 -8.41
C ARG A 132 -11.99 -2.44 -8.30
N ASP A 133 -12.63 -2.75 -7.18
CA ASP A 133 -13.99 -2.34 -6.91
C ASP A 133 -13.98 -0.90 -6.40
N LEU A 134 -14.86 -0.08 -6.95
CA LEU A 134 -15.06 1.28 -6.49
C LEU A 134 -15.88 1.25 -5.21
N ILE A 135 -15.48 2.07 -4.25
CA ILE A 135 -16.19 2.28 -3.00
C ILE A 135 -17.04 3.53 -3.17
N ASP A 136 -18.30 3.47 -2.76
CA ASP A 136 -19.16 4.65 -2.77
C ASP A 136 -18.66 5.67 -1.76
N GLU A 137 -18.90 6.95 -2.02
CA GLU A 137 -18.41 8.04 -1.17
C GLU A 137 -18.88 7.97 0.28
N GLY A 138 -20.10 7.48 0.51
CA GLY A 138 -20.64 7.27 1.85
C GLY A 138 -20.01 6.09 2.60
N ASP A 139 -19.31 5.20 1.88
CA ASP A 139 -18.71 3.97 2.40
C ASP A 139 -17.17 4.05 2.41
N LYS A 140 -16.59 5.24 2.17
CA LYS A 140 -15.13 5.40 2.23
C LYS A 140 -14.65 5.05 3.66
N PRO A 141 -13.53 4.32 3.81
CA PRO A 141 -13.05 3.93 5.12
C PRO A 141 -12.76 5.13 6.02
N GLU A 142 -13.07 5.03 7.31
CA GLU A 142 -12.73 6.06 8.30
C GLU A 142 -11.25 5.99 8.68
N SER A 143 -10.65 4.79 8.59
CA SER A 143 -9.25 4.54 8.92
C SER A 143 -8.66 3.40 8.09
N VAL A 144 -7.32 3.33 8.07
CA VAL A 144 -6.56 2.24 7.44
C VAL A 144 -5.45 1.80 8.40
N SER A 145 -5.61 0.62 9.02
CA SER A 145 -4.53 0.01 9.80
C SER A 145 -3.54 -0.69 8.88
N VAL A 146 -2.25 -0.39 9.04
CA VAL A 146 -1.16 -1.00 8.27
C VAL A 146 -0.48 -2.08 9.11
N TRP A 147 -0.27 -3.22 8.47
CA TRP A 147 0.33 -4.42 9.02
C TRP A 147 1.49 -4.87 8.13
N ARG A 148 2.42 -5.63 8.68
CA ARG A 148 3.51 -6.24 7.91
C ARG A 148 3.84 -7.64 8.40
N GLU A 149 4.36 -8.46 7.51
CA GLU A 149 5.03 -9.68 7.96
C GLU A 149 6.24 -9.33 8.84
N PRO A 150 6.62 -10.19 9.80
CA PRO A 150 7.89 -10.06 10.49
C PRO A 150 9.06 -10.13 9.51
N THR A 151 10.11 -9.35 9.76
CA THR A 151 11.36 -9.52 9.02
C THR A 151 11.96 -10.90 9.29
N PRO A 152 12.90 -11.41 8.45
CA PRO A 152 13.56 -12.68 8.72
C PRO A 152 14.24 -12.75 10.10
N GLU A 153 14.77 -11.62 10.58
CA GLU A 153 15.37 -11.52 11.91
C GLU A 153 14.32 -11.61 13.02
N GLU A 154 13.21 -10.89 12.90
CA GLU A 154 12.11 -10.92 13.86
C GLU A 154 11.44 -12.30 13.92
N ALA A 155 11.21 -12.93 12.76
CA ALA A 155 10.68 -14.29 12.67
C ALA A 155 11.60 -15.27 13.39
N LYS A 156 12.91 -15.20 13.15
CA LYS A 156 13.92 -16.03 13.83
C LYS A 156 13.91 -15.81 15.34
N LYS A 157 13.84 -14.56 15.81
CA LYS A 157 13.78 -14.22 17.23
C LYS A 157 12.50 -14.75 17.90
N ALA A 158 11.40 -14.75 17.16
CA ALA A 158 10.11 -15.31 17.61
C ALA A 158 10.04 -16.84 17.52
N GLY A 159 11.09 -17.52 17.04
CA GLY A 159 11.09 -18.97 16.83
C GLY A 159 10.13 -19.43 15.72
N ARG A 160 9.75 -18.53 14.82
CA ARG A 160 8.86 -18.81 13.68
C ARG A 160 9.72 -19.22 12.48
N ALA A 161 9.25 -20.21 11.73
CA ALA A 161 9.88 -20.53 10.45
C ALA A 161 9.66 -19.35 9.48
N PRO A 162 10.69 -18.91 8.73
CA PRO A 162 10.52 -17.87 7.74
C PRO A 162 9.55 -18.34 6.64
N GLY A 163 8.53 -17.54 6.34
CA GLY A 163 7.64 -17.74 5.18
C GLY A 163 6.59 -18.84 5.34
N VAL A 164 6.04 -19.07 6.54
CA VAL A 164 4.83 -19.90 6.67
C VAL A 164 3.65 -19.13 6.09
N LYS A 165 3.27 -19.51 4.87
CA LYS A 165 2.05 -19.09 4.17
C LYS A 165 0.83 -19.79 4.73
#